data_AF-A0A0N9PMM4-F1
#
_entry.id   AF-A0A0N9PMM4-F1
#
_cell.length_a   1.000
_cell.length_b   1.000
_cell.length_c   1.000
_cell.angle_alpha   90.00
_cell.angle_beta   90.00
_cell.angle_gamma   90.00
#
_symmetry.space_group_name_H-M   'P 1'
#
loop_
_entity.id
_entity.type
_entity.pdbx_description
1 polymer ?
#
loop_
_entity_poly.entity_id
_entity_poly.type
_entity_poly.pdbx_seq_one_letter_code
_entity_poly.pdbx_strand_id
1 'polypeptide(L)'
;AYGINVYHTYGPSGYFTHEFDGDEEFYVDLEKRETVWNLPLFSKFRRFDPQGALRNITTVKHNLEIVIQRSNSTAATNKVPEVTVFSKSPMMLG
;
A
#
# COMPACT_ATOMS: atom_id res chain seq x y z
N ALA A 1 4.16 -10.05 4.09
CA ALA A 1 2.71 -10.18 3.90
C ALA A 1 2.38 -10.26 2.41
N TYR A 2 1.60 -11.28 1.99
CA TYR A 2 1.29 -11.57 0.58
C TYR A 2 0.03 -10.82 0.09
N GLY A 3 0.03 -9.48 0.13
CA GLY A 3 -1.08 -8.64 -0.33
C GLY A 3 -1.79 -7.90 0.81
N ILE A 4 -1.21 -6.78 1.21
CA ILE A 4 -1.84 -5.80 2.10
C ILE A 4 -2.76 -4.93 1.23
N ASN A 5 -4.00 -4.73 1.69
CA ASN A 5 -5.02 -4.00 0.95
C ASN A 5 -5.58 -2.89 1.85
N VAL A 6 -5.44 -1.65 1.44
CA VAL A 6 -5.98 -0.48 2.16
C VAL A 6 -6.94 0.26 1.25
N TYR A 7 -8.10 0.62 1.78
CA TYR A 7 -9.05 1.50 1.08
C TYR A 7 -9.57 2.53 2.07
N HIS A 8 -9.74 3.77 1.61
CA HIS A 8 -10.29 4.86 2.41
C HIS A 8 -11.16 5.76 1.55
N THR A 9 -12.01 6.56 2.18
CA THR A 9 -12.99 7.43 1.48
C THR A 9 -12.49 8.84 1.20
N TYR A 10 -11.37 9.27 1.79
CA TYR A 10 -10.80 10.62 1.62
C TYR A 10 -10.09 10.87 0.28
N GLY A 11 -10.05 9.89 -0.61
CA GLY A 11 -9.37 9.98 -1.90
C GLY A 11 -9.81 8.86 -2.86
N PRO A 12 -9.49 8.99 -4.15
CA PRO A 12 -10.02 8.12 -5.20
C PRO A 12 -9.40 6.72 -5.26
N SER A 13 -8.26 6.48 -4.60
CA SER A 13 -7.48 5.25 -4.74
C SER A 13 -7.21 4.56 -3.41
N GLY A 14 -7.39 3.23 -3.39
CA GLY A 14 -6.81 2.38 -2.35
C GLY A 14 -5.32 2.08 -2.64
N TYR A 15 -4.71 1.26 -1.80
CA TYR A 15 -3.33 0.81 -1.93
C TYR A 15 -3.24 -0.71 -1.83
N PHE A 16 -2.39 -1.30 -2.68
CA PHE A 16 -2.03 -2.71 -2.62
C PHE A 16 -0.52 -2.84 -2.58
N THR A 17 0.00 -3.56 -1.58
CA THR A 17 1.44 -3.85 -1.46
C THR A 17 1.69 -5.31 -1.11
N HIS A 18 2.88 -5.78 -1.48
CA HIS A 18 3.44 -7.03 -1.01
C HIS A 18 4.70 -6.74 -0.23
N GLU A 19 4.83 -7.33 0.95
CA GLU A 19 5.97 -7.09 1.84
C GLU A 19 6.67 -8.40 2.20
N PHE A 20 7.98 -8.34 2.41
CA PHE A 20 8.80 -9.44 2.91
C PHE A 20 9.78 -8.90 3.94
N ASP A 21 9.83 -9.52 5.13
CA ASP A 21 10.67 -9.08 6.27
C ASP A 21 10.56 -7.59 6.66
N GLY A 22 9.43 -6.96 6.37
CA GLY A 22 9.15 -5.55 6.66
C GLY A 22 9.51 -4.58 5.54
N ASP A 23 10.15 -5.07 4.47
CA ASP A 23 10.41 -4.30 3.26
C ASP A 23 9.31 -4.53 2.21
N GLU A 24 8.98 -3.46 1.47
CA GLU A 24 8.11 -3.58 0.30
C GLU A 24 8.83 -4.32 -0.84
N GLU A 25 8.23 -5.42 -1.33
CA GLU A 25 8.67 -6.09 -2.54
C GLU A 25 8.14 -5.38 -3.80
N PHE A 26 6.84 -5.07 -3.81
CA PHE A 26 6.17 -4.35 -4.88
C PHE A 26 4.84 -3.73 -4.43
N TYR A 27 4.37 -2.73 -5.17
CA TYR A 27 3.01 -2.23 -5.09
C TYR A 27 2.30 -2.36 -6.46
N VAL A 28 0.99 -2.17 -6.48
CA VAL A 28 0.22 -2.06 -7.74
C VAL A 28 -0.25 -0.64 -7.93
N ASP A 29 0.17 -0.02 -9.03
CA ASP A 29 -0.39 1.24 -9.51
C ASP A 29 -1.79 0.92 -10.06
N LEU A 30 -2.84 1.26 -9.31
CA LEU A 30 -4.21 0.89 -9.63
C LEU A 30 -4.75 1.65 -10.85
N GLU A 31 -4.24 2.85 -11.11
CA GLU A 31 -4.66 3.68 -12.25
C GLU A 31 -4.07 3.13 -13.54
N LYS A 32 -2.76 2.87 -13.55
CA LYS A 32 -2.06 2.29 -14.71
C LYS A 32 -2.24 0.78 -14.82
N ARG A 33 -2.76 0.14 -13.77
CA ARG A 33 -2.97 -1.31 -13.68
C ARG A 33 -1.68 -2.09 -13.91
N GLU A 34 -0.61 -1.69 -13.23
CA GLU A 34 0.70 -2.30 -13.37
C GLU A 34 1.32 -2.64 -12.01
N THR A 35 2.13 -3.70 -11.99
CA THR A 35 2.95 -4.05 -10.82
C THR A 35 4.26 -3.28 -10.87
N VAL A 36 4.52 -2.50 -9.83
CA VAL A 36 5.76 -1.71 -9.69
C VAL A 36 6.62 -2.35 -8.60
N TRP A 37 7.79 -2.85 -9.02
CA TRP A 37 8.74 -3.51 -8.12
C TRP A 37 9.65 -2.48 -7.46
N ASN A 38 9.77 -2.53 -6.13
CA ASN A 38 10.67 -1.66 -5.37
C ASN A 38 12.13 -1.87 -5.79
N LEU A 39 12.52 -3.15 -5.98
CA LEU A 39 13.78 -3.52 -6.63
C LEU A 39 13.51 -4.05 -8.05
N PRO A 40 13.93 -3.32 -9.11
CA PRO A 40 13.68 -3.74 -10.49
C PRO A 40 14.23 -5.13 -10.85
N LEU A 41 15.26 -5.59 -10.14
CA LEU A 41 15.83 -6.93 -10.31
C LEU A 41 14.79 -8.04 -10.09
N PHE A 42 13.86 -7.88 -9.14
CA PHE A 42 12.84 -8.89 -8.85
C PHE A 42 11.88 -9.13 -10.01
N SER A 43 11.60 -8.09 -10.82
CA SER A 43 10.75 -8.22 -12.02
C SER A 43 11.27 -9.24 -13.04
N LYS A 44 12.57 -9.58 -13.00
CA LYS A 44 13.18 -10.59 -13.88
C LYS A 44 12.86 -12.02 -13.46
N PHE A 45 12.60 -12.24 -12.18
CA PHE A 45 12.45 -13.58 -11.59
C PHE A 45 11.02 -13.85 -11.10
N ARG A 46 10.26 -12.79 -10.78
CA ARG A 46 8.90 -12.87 -10.27
C ARG A 46 7.98 -11.99 -11.11
N ARG A 47 6.70 -12.38 -11.13
CA ARG A 47 5.63 -11.65 -11.80
C ARG A 47 4.41 -11.65 -10.89
N PHE A 48 3.63 -10.60 -10.99
CA PHE A 48 2.33 -10.50 -10.35
C PHE A 48 1.34 -9.96 -11.38
N ASP A 49 0.12 -10.51 -11.37
CA ASP A 49 -0.96 -10.00 -12.20
C ASP A 49 -1.69 -8.88 -11.44
N PRO A 50 -1.60 -7.61 -11.89
CA PRO A 50 -2.24 -6.48 -11.21
C PRO A 50 -3.77 -6.62 -11.13
N GLN A 51 -4.38 -7.48 -11.96
CA GLN A 51 -5.82 -7.77 -11.89
C GLN A 51 -6.25 -8.37 -10.54
N GLY A 52 -5.35 -9.09 -9.86
CA GLY A 52 -5.60 -9.60 -8.50
C GLY A 52 -5.79 -8.47 -7.49
N ALA A 53 -4.92 -7.47 -7.52
CA ALA A 53 -5.01 -6.29 -6.66
C ALA A 53 -6.30 -5.49 -6.92
N LEU A 54 -6.65 -5.25 -8.20
CA LEU A 54 -7.88 -4.54 -8.57
C LEU A 54 -9.15 -5.22 -8.00
N ARG A 55 -9.20 -6.56 -8.03
CA ARG A 55 -10.30 -7.33 -7.43
C ARG A 55 -10.33 -7.16 -5.93
N ASN A 56 -9.18 -7.28 -5.26
CA ASN A 56 -9.12 -7.12 -3.82
C ASN A 56 -9.55 -5.72 -3.38
N ILE A 57 -9.10 -4.66 -4.06
CA ILE A 57 -9.50 -3.28 -3.74
C ILE A 57 -11.00 -3.07 -3.89
N THR A 58 -11.63 -3.67 -4.90
CA THR A 58 -13.10 -3.64 -5.05
C THR A 58 -13.80 -4.31 -3.87
N THR A 59 -13.29 -5.47 -3.43
CA THR A 59 -13.80 -6.17 -2.24
C THR A 59 -13.61 -5.35 -0.96
N VAL A 60 -12.43 -4.75 -0.77
CA VAL A 60 -12.16 -3.92 0.42
C VAL A 60 -13.04 -2.67 0.44
N LYS A 61 -13.27 -2.03 -0.71
CA LYS A 61 -14.24 -0.92 -0.82
C LYS A 61 -15.63 -1.34 -0.36
N HIS A 62 -16.15 -2.44 -0.88
CA HIS A 62 -17.46 -2.96 -0.50
C HIS A 62 -17.54 -3.27 1.01
N ASN A 63 -16.52 -3.93 1.55
CA ASN A 63 -16.46 -4.23 2.97
C ASN A 63 -16.37 -2.95 3.83
N LEU A 64 -15.65 -1.93 3.38
CA LEU A 64 -15.56 -0.65 4.07
C LEU A 64 -16.93 0.04 4.15
N GLU A 65 -17.71 0.03 3.07
CA GLU A 65 -19.09 0.58 3.06
C GLU A 65 -19.96 -0.10 4.13
N ILE A 66 -19.87 -1.43 4.26
CA ILE A 66 -20.57 -2.19 5.31
C ILE A 66 -20.10 -1.79 6.71
N VAL A 67 -18.78 -1.67 6.92
CA VAL A 67 -18.20 -1.32 8.22
C VAL A 67 -18.56 0.11 8.64
N ILE A 68 -18.59 1.05 7.70
CA ILE A 68 -19.07 2.42 7.94
C ILE A 68 -20.51 2.40 8.44
N GLN A 69 -21.40 1.64 7.80
CA GLN A 69 -22.79 1.52 8.24
C GLN A 69 -22.90 0.89 9.63
N ARG A 70 -22.20 -0.22 9.88
CA ARG A 70 -22.24 -0.94 11.17
C ARG A 70 -21.66 -0.14 12.33
N SER A 71 -20.70 0.74 12.06
CA SER A 71 -20.06 1.60 13.07
C SER A 71 -20.80 2.93 13.28
N ASN A 72 -22.00 3.10 12.72
CA ASN A 72 -22.73 4.37 12.74
C ASN A 72 -21.90 5.54 12.20
N SER A 73 -21.13 5.29 11.14
CA SER A 73 -20.22 6.26 10.51
C SER A 73 -19.16 6.84 11.45
N THR A 74 -18.68 6.04 12.43
CA THR A 74 -17.57 6.46 13.29
C THR A 74 -16.30 6.65 12.47
N ALA A 75 -15.70 7.84 12.53
CA ALA A 75 -14.47 8.16 11.82
C ALA A 75 -13.22 7.64 12.57
N ALA A 76 -12.17 7.34 11.81
CA ALA A 76 -10.86 7.02 12.38
C ALA A 76 -10.29 8.21 13.17
N THR A 77 -9.66 7.95 14.32
CA THR A 77 -9.01 8.99 15.13
C THR A 77 -7.66 9.35 14.53
N ASN A 78 -7.43 10.64 14.25
CA ASN A 78 -6.14 11.13 13.76
C ASN A 78 -5.02 10.92 14.78
N LYS A 79 -3.83 10.58 14.30
CA LYS A 79 -2.60 10.45 15.11
C LYS A 79 -1.53 11.36 14.52
N VAL A 80 -0.73 11.97 15.39
CA VAL A 80 0.43 12.78 14.98
C VAL A 80 1.55 11.81 14.61
N PRO A 81 2.14 11.89 13.39
CA PRO A 81 3.23 11.00 13.00
C PRO A 81 4.52 11.36 13.73
N GLU A 82 5.29 10.35 14.12
CA GLU A 82 6.66 10.51 14.58
C GLU A 82 7.59 10.58 13.35
N VAL A 83 8.52 11.53 13.34
CA VAL A 83 9.42 11.77 12.21
C VAL A 83 10.85 11.82 12.70
N THR A 84 11.69 10.99 12.07
CA THR A 84 13.12 10.89 12.37
C THR A 84 13.92 11.10 11.09
N VAL A 85 14.98 11.89 11.14
CA VAL A 85 15.84 12.20 9.99
C VAL A 85 17.26 11.71 10.26
N PHE A 86 17.84 10.99 9.29
CA PHE A 86 19.22 10.51 9.33
C PHE A 86 19.81 10.45 7.92
N SER A 87 21.13 10.51 7.80
CA SER A 87 21.81 10.36 6.51
C SER A 87 21.87 8.89 6.09
N LYS A 88 21.68 8.62 4.79
CA LYS A 88 21.80 7.25 4.25
C LYS A 88 23.23 6.70 4.36
N SER A 89 24.22 7.58 4.31
CA SER A 89 25.64 7.26 4.40
C SER A 89 26.34 8.15 5.44
N PRO A 90 27.54 7.79 5.91
CA PRO A 90 28.33 8.65 6.78
C PRO A 90 28.57 10.02 6.14
N MET A 91 28.53 11.07 6.96
CA MET A 91 28.90 12.43 6.52
C MET A 91 30.41 12.62 6.65
N MET A 92 31.05 13.16 5.62
CA MET A 92 32.48 13.48 5.63
C MET A 92 32.64 15.00 5.76
N LEU A 93 33.55 15.45 6.62
CA LEU A 93 34.02 16.84 6.66
C LEU A 93 35.13 17.00 5.60
N GLY A 94 35.00 18.05 4.78
CA GLY A 94 36.06 18.45 3.85
C GLY A 94 37.21 19.15 4.56
#